data_AF-A0A523K7B9-F1
#
_entry.id   AF-A0A523K7B9-F1
#
_cell.length_a   1.000
_cell.length_b   1.000
_cell.length_c   1.000
_cell.angle_alpha   90.00
_cell.angle_beta   90.00
_cell.angle_gamma   90.00
#
_symmetry.space_group_name_H-M   'P 1'
#
loop_
_entity.id
_entity.type
_entity.pdbx_description
1 polymer ?
#
loop_
_entity_poly.entity_id
_entity_poly.type
_entity_poly.pdbx_seq_one_letter_code
_entity_poly.pdbx_strand_id
1 'polypeptide(L)'
;MGLLDELKQEAQELKAREEEGPDPAQANVNADTDAEQARRMLGPKMKALYNYFKEFNEHLNVVSPDVSGDYLLEGLGTLTNLRQGDYKLATDDPKSIQKFTFHWSCSGSGRQEFKVTNPILAEKHREALWNLNLRFNKRDLQSGAGAVFVVEAFVPVSFEFEADPVKNVISLKLKNLGALGTVNHFYPPDKINVELMDELAKCVLRRPNRFDELNGEKMSDTLRQRIRENLEIERERRDTELHSPGGGAQKSSVTQRLKGSLFRRKSGAK
;
A
#
# COMPACT_ATOMS: atom_id res chain seq x y z
N MET A 1 -75.81 -6.33 -18.07
CA MET A 1 -74.43 -6.90 -18.02
C MET A 1 -73.66 -6.03 -17.04
N GLY A 2 -72.96 -6.67 -16.10
CA GLY A 2 -72.68 -6.09 -14.79
C GLY A 2 -71.25 -5.61 -14.60
N LEU A 3 -71.08 -4.67 -13.67
CA LEU A 3 -69.83 -4.07 -13.17
C LEU A 3 -68.70 -5.08 -12.89
N LEU A 4 -69.06 -6.34 -12.61
CA LEU A 4 -68.14 -7.46 -12.39
C LEU A 4 -67.41 -7.93 -13.64
N ASP A 5 -68.01 -7.78 -14.83
CA ASP A 5 -67.33 -8.09 -16.10
C ASP A 5 -66.39 -6.96 -16.52
N GLU A 6 -66.75 -5.69 -16.26
CA GLU A 6 -65.87 -4.54 -16.48
C GLU A 6 -64.63 -4.59 -15.57
N LEU A 7 -64.80 -4.92 -14.28
CA LEU A 7 -63.67 -5.11 -13.34
C LEU A 7 -62.78 -6.31 -13.71
N LYS A 8 -63.33 -7.35 -14.34
CA LYS A 8 -62.54 -8.48 -14.83
C LYS A 8 -61.74 -8.12 -16.07
N GLN A 9 -62.32 -7.36 -17.00
CA GLN A 9 -61.60 -6.86 -18.17
C GLN A 9 -60.49 -5.90 -17.76
N GLU A 10 -60.76 -4.96 -16.85
CA GLU A 10 -59.75 -3.98 -16.40
C GLU A 10 -58.61 -4.67 -15.61
N ALA A 11 -58.92 -5.70 -14.82
CA ALA A 11 -57.90 -6.52 -14.16
C ALA A 11 -57.09 -7.40 -15.12
N GLN A 12 -57.70 -7.85 -16.23
CA GLN A 12 -57.00 -8.61 -17.27
C GLN A 12 -56.13 -7.71 -18.14
N GLU A 13 -56.56 -6.49 -18.46
CA GLU A 13 -55.77 -5.50 -19.18
C GLU A 13 -54.59 -4.98 -18.36
N LEU A 14 -54.76 -4.79 -17.05
CA LEU A 14 -53.64 -4.46 -16.14
C LEU A 14 -52.62 -5.60 -16.05
N LYS A 15 -53.06 -6.86 -15.99
CA LYS A 15 -52.16 -8.02 -15.98
C LYS A 15 -51.46 -8.25 -17.32
N ALA A 16 -52.16 -8.13 -18.43
CA ALA A 16 -51.58 -8.26 -19.77
C ALA A 16 -50.53 -7.16 -20.03
N ARG A 17 -50.72 -5.96 -19.46
CA ARG A 17 -49.76 -4.85 -19.54
C ARG A 17 -48.57 -5.01 -18.58
N GLU A 18 -48.69 -5.81 -17.52
CA GLU A 18 -47.57 -6.24 -16.67
C GLU A 18 -46.79 -7.44 -17.25
N GLU A 19 -47.45 -8.31 -18.03
CA GLU A 19 -46.87 -9.51 -18.65
C GLU A 19 -46.08 -9.24 -19.97
N GLU A 20 -46.20 -8.06 -20.57
CA GLU A 20 -45.33 -7.61 -21.70
C GLU A 20 -44.00 -6.96 -21.24
N GLY A 21 -43.75 -6.88 -19.92
CA GLY A 21 -42.42 -6.61 -19.37
C GLY A 21 -41.58 -7.89 -19.30
N PRO A 22 -40.24 -7.84 -19.43
CA PRO A 22 -39.41 -9.03 -19.41
C PRO A 22 -39.63 -9.83 -18.12
N ASP A 23 -39.98 -11.10 -18.32
CA ASP A 23 -40.34 -12.11 -17.32
C ASP A 23 -39.29 -12.17 -16.18
N PRO A 24 -39.60 -11.73 -14.95
CA PRO A 24 -38.64 -11.65 -13.84
C PRO A 24 -38.16 -13.02 -13.36
N ALA A 25 -38.86 -14.10 -13.74
CA ALA A 25 -38.45 -15.47 -13.45
C ALA A 25 -37.30 -15.95 -14.35
N GLN A 26 -37.22 -15.48 -15.60
CA GLN A 26 -36.16 -15.88 -16.54
C GLN A 26 -34.87 -15.08 -16.30
N ALA A 27 -34.97 -13.83 -15.83
CA ALA A 27 -33.81 -13.03 -15.42
C ALA A 27 -33.07 -13.65 -14.22
N ASN A 28 -33.79 -14.22 -13.25
CA ASN A 28 -33.19 -14.83 -12.05
C ASN A 28 -32.46 -16.15 -12.34
N VAL A 29 -32.98 -17.00 -13.23
CA VAL A 29 -32.33 -18.28 -13.57
C VAL A 29 -31.04 -18.06 -14.40
N ASN A 30 -31.05 -17.06 -15.28
CA ASN A 30 -29.85 -16.67 -16.03
C ASN A 30 -28.81 -15.98 -15.12
N ALA A 31 -29.24 -15.12 -14.18
CA ALA A 31 -28.35 -14.48 -13.22
C ALA A 31 -27.68 -15.50 -12.27
N ASP A 32 -28.39 -16.54 -11.82
CA ASP A 32 -27.82 -17.59 -10.98
C ASP A 32 -26.82 -18.47 -11.75
N THR A 33 -27.09 -18.79 -13.02
CA THR A 33 -26.16 -19.54 -13.86
C THR A 33 -24.93 -18.73 -14.24
N ASP A 34 -25.07 -17.43 -14.52
CA ASP A 34 -23.96 -16.52 -14.80
C ASP A 34 -23.09 -16.29 -13.56
N ALA A 35 -23.70 -16.14 -12.37
CA ALA A 35 -22.97 -15.99 -11.11
C ALA A 35 -22.23 -17.29 -10.70
N GLU A 36 -22.81 -18.47 -10.97
CA GLU A 36 -22.12 -19.74 -10.78
C GLU A 36 -20.95 -19.93 -11.75
N GLN A 37 -21.10 -19.53 -13.01
CA GLN A 37 -20.02 -19.55 -13.98
C GLN A 37 -18.91 -18.54 -13.62
N ALA A 38 -19.26 -17.33 -13.20
CA ALA A 38 -18.33 -16.33 -12.70
C ALA A 38 -17.56 -16.87 -11.47
N ARG A 39 -18.24 -17.51 -10.51
CA ARG A 39 -17.59 -18.17 -9.37
C ARG A 39 -16.61 -19.28 -9.80
N ARG A 40 -16.96 -20.08 -10.82
CA ARG A 40 -16.07 -21.13 -11.35
C ARG A 40 -14.81 -20.55 -12.00
N MET A 41 -14.88 -19.35 -12.56
CA MET A 41 -13.72 -18.67 -13.16
C MET A 41 -12.88 -17.89 -12.13
N LEU A 42 -13.54 -17.20 -11.19
CA LEU A 42 -12.90 -16.37 -10.17
C LEU A 42 -12.22 -17.19 -9.07
N GLY A 43 -12.83 -18.29 -8.63
CA GLY A 43 -12.31 -19.13 -7.54
C GLY A 43 -10.88 -19.64 -7.78
N PRO A 44 -10.59 -20.26 -8.94
CA PRO A 44 -9.23 -20.69 -9.28
C PRO A 44 -8.22 -19.53 -9.33
N LYS A 45 -8.63 -18.36 -9.84
CA LYS A 45 -7.78 -17.17 -9.93
C LYS A 45 -7.46 -16.58 -8.56
N MET A 46 -8.46 -16.46 -7.69
CA MET A 46 -8.28 -16.02 -6.30
C MET A 46 -7.39 -16.98 -5.51
N LYS A 47 -7.55 -18.29 -5.71
CA LYS A 47 -6.69 -19.30 -5.08
C LYS A 47 -5.25 -19.22 -5.59
N ALA A 48 -5.04 -18.98 -6.89
CA ALA A 48 -3.72 -18.77 -7.45
C ALA A 48 -3.04 -17.52 -6.87
N LEU A 49 -3.77 -16.39 -6.79
CA LEU A 49 -3.31 -15.16 -6.15
C LEU A 49 -2.91 -15.39 -4.69
N TYR A 50 -3.78 -16.02 -3.92
CA TYR A 50 -3.52 -16.30 -2.51
C TYR A 50 -2.30 -17.20 -2.32
N ASN A 51 -2.17 -18.27 -3.09
CA ASN A 51 -1.01 -19.16 -3.02
C ASN A 51 0.29 -18.42 -3.34
N TYR A 52 0.28 -17.58 -4.38
CA TYR A 52 1.43 -16.75 -4.73
C TYR A 52 1.81 -15.81 -3.58
N PHE A 53 0.85 -15.05 -3.03
CA PHE A 53 1.13 -14.13 -1.92
C PHE A 53 1.50 -14.86 -0.62
N LYS A 54 1.04 -16.09 -0.42
CA LYS A 54 1.44 -16.93 0.69
C LYS A 54 2.91 -17.31 0.60
N GLU A 55 3.34 -17.87 -0.54
CA GLU A 55 4.74 -18.20 -0.79
C GLU A 55 5.63 -16.95 -0.73
N PHE A 56 5.18 -15.85 -1.33
CA PHE A 56 5.87 -14.57 -1.28
C PHE A 56 6.03 -14.05 0.16
N ASN A 57 4.98 -14.14 0.99
CA ASN A 57 5.03 -13.76 2.40
C ASN A 57 6.00 -14.63 3.21
N GLU A 58 6.04 -15.93 2.96
CA GLU A 58 6.99 -16.85 3.60
C GLU A 58 8.43 -16.46 3.24
N HIS A 59 8.71 -16.21 1.96
CA HIS A 59 10.03 -15.77 1.50
C HIS A 59 10.43 -14.39 2.03
N LEU A 60 9.50 -13.43 2.07
CA LEU A 60 9.77 -12.09 2.62
C LEU A 60 10.14 -12.14 4.10
N ASN A 61 9.45 -12.96 4.90
CA ASN A 61 9.75 -13.09 6.31
C ASN A 61 11.10 -13.78 6.56
N VAL A 62 11.52 -14.70 5.68
CA VAL A 62 12.85 -15.35 5.75
C VAL A 62 13.96 -14.40 5.31
N VAL A 63 13.80 -13.71 4.18
CA VAL A 63 14.84 -12.84 3.61
C VAL A 63 14.93 -11.52 4.37
N SER A 64 13.81 -11.02 4.90
CA SER A 64 13.68 -9.72 5.58
C SER A 64 14.44 -8.61 4.83
N PRO A 65 14.07 -8.34 3.56
CA PRO A 65 14.80 -7.40 2.73
C PRO A 65 14.78 -5.99 3.35
N ASP A 66 15.92 -5.30 3.28
CA ASP A 66 16.00 -3.91 3.75
C ASP A 66 15.35 -2.97 2.73
N VAL A 67 14.02 -2.86 2.81
CA VAL A 67 13.21 -1.98 1.98
C VAL A 67 12.79 -0.78 2.82
N SER A 68 13.15 0.42 2.37
CA SER A 68 12.80 1.66 3.07
C SER A 68 12.10 2.66 2.15
N GLY A 69 11.64 3.76 2.72
CA GLY A 69 11.39 4.99 1.99
C GLY A 69 10.25 5.81 2.56
N ASP A 70 9.85 6.82 1.81
CA ASP A 70 9.36 8.04 2.42
C ASP A 70 7.89 8.28 2.10
N TYR A 71 7.15 8.84 3.07
CA TYR A 71 5.75 9.17 2.93
C TYR A 71 5.52 10.67 3.15
N LEU A 72 5.00 11.34 2.13
CA LEU A 72 4.64 12.74 2.21
C LEU A 72 3.31 12.89 2.98
N LEU A 73 3.34 13.71 4.04
CA LEU A 73 2.17 14.21 4.75
C LEU A 73 1.88 15.62 4.21
N GLU A 74 0.82 15.76 3.42
CA GLU A 74 0.45 17.03 2.83
C GLU A 74 0.30 18.13 3.89
N GLY A 75 1.12 19.19 3.76
CA GLY A 75 1.13 20.35 4.65
C GLY A 75 1.82 20.16 6.01
N LEU A 76 2.24 18.96 6.39
CA LEU A 76 2.97 18.70 7.64
C LEU A 76 4.47 18.42 7.39
N GLY A 77 4.80 17.66 6.34
CA GLY A 77 6.19 17.32 6.01
C GLY A 77 6.31 15.90 5.46
N THR A 78 7.49 15.29 5.52
CA THR A 78 7.71 13.92 5.01
C THR A 78 8.20 13.02 6.13
N LEU A 79 7.56 11.86 6.32
CA LEU A 79 8.07 10.76 7.14
C LEU A 79 9.16 10.05 6.35
N THR A 80 10.41 10.15 6.81
CA THR A 80 11.57 9.61 6.09
C THR A 80 12.09 8.33 6.73
N ASN A 81 12.76 7.49 5.93
CA ASN A 81 13.45 6.29 6.38
C ASN A 81 12.55 5.27 7.12
N LEU A 82 11.29 5.14 6.66
CA LEU A 82 10.39 4.09 7.15
C LEU A 82 10.76 2.76 6.52
N ARG A 83 11.17 1.78 7.33
CA ARG A 83 11.54 0.43 6.92
C ARG A 83 10.32 -0.48 6.92
N GLN A 84 10.18 -1.28 5.88
CA GLN A 84 9.11 -2.27 5.78
C GLN A 84 9.38 -3.46 6.70
N GLY A 85 8.32 -4.05 7.26
CA GLY A 85 8.37 -5.24 8.09
C GLY A 85 6.99 -5.79 8.40
N ASP A 86 6.93 -6.81 9.26
CA ASP A 86 5.70 -7.45 9.73
C ASP A 86 4.75 -7.93 8.61
N TYR A 87 5.31 -8.53 7.55
CA TYR A 87 4.52 -9.07 6.45
C TYR A 87 3.60 -10.21 6.93
N LYS A 88 2.31 -10.06 6.68
CA LYS A 88 1.26 -10.98 7.13
C LYS A 88 0.21 -11.13 6.04
N LEU A 89 -0.33 -12.34 5.96
CA LEU A 89 -1.42 -12.69 5.06
C LEU A 89 -2.60 -13.15 5.90
N ALA A 90 -3.73 -12.47 5.77
CA ALA A 90 -5.00 -12.79 6.41
C ALA A 90 -6.02 -13.23 5.36
N THR A 91 -6.88 -14.18 5.69
CA THR A 91 -7.96 -14.66 4.83
C THR A 91 -9.19 -14.91 5.67
N ASP A 92 -10.38 -14.60 5.14
CA ASP A 92 -11.63 -14.80 5.88
C ASP A 92 -12.00 -16.29 5.95
N ASP A 93 -11.88 -17.00 4.81
CA ASP A 93 -12.11 -18.44 4.75
C ASP A 93 -10.99 -19.14 3.95
N PRO A 94 -10.19 -20.03 4.58
CA PRO A 94 -9.16 -20.79 3.89
C PRO A 94 -9.71 -21.84 2.91
N LYS A 95 -10.98 -22.24 3.02
CA LYS A 95 -11.63 -23.19 2.09
C LYS A 95 -12.22 -22.49 0.87
N SER A 96 -12.75 -21.28 1.06
CA SER A 96 -13.34 -20.46 0.00
C SER A 96 -12.71 -19.08 0.00
N ILE A 97 -11.59 -18.94 -0.71
CA ILE A 97 -10.84 -17.69 -0.84
C ILE A 97 -11.62 -16.73 -1.75
N GLN A 98 -12.61 -16.05 -1.19
CA GLN A 98 -13.33 -14.95 -1.84
C GLN A 98 -12.70 -13.60 -1.50
N LYS A 99 -12.07 -13.51 -0.33
CA LYS A 99 -11.41 -12.31 0.17
C LYS A 99 -10.17 -12.66 0.99
N PHE A 100 -9.08 -11.95 0.72
CA PHE A 100 -7.87 -12.04 1.52
C PHE A 100 -7.13 -10.71 1.53
N THR A 101 -6.38 -10.47 2.60
CA THR A 101 -5.64 -9.23 2.83
C THR A 101 -4.18 -9.54 3.09
N PHE A 102 -3.30 -9.01 2.26
CA PHE A 102 -1.87 -9.01 2.48
C PHE A 102 -1.47 -7.66 3.07
N HIS A 103 -0.88 -7.64 4.27
CA HIS A 103 -0.57 -6.41 4.97
C HIS A 103 0.82 -6.43 5.58
N TRP A 104 1.41 -5.25 5.68
CA TRP A 104 2.73 -5.03 6.27
C TRP A 104 2.80 -3.65 6.91
N SER A 105 3.83 -3.41 7.71
CA SER A 105 4.05 -2.13 8.37
C SER A 105 5.29 -1.47 7.79
N CYS A 106 5.25 -0.14 7.65
CA CYS A 106 6.44 0.67 7.42
C CYS A 106 6.72 1.41 8.73
N SER A 107 7.79 1.05 9.43
CA SER A 107 8.16 1.63 10.72
C SER A 107 9.55 2.26 10.69
N GLY A 108 9.71 3.40 11.35
CA GLY A 108 10.96 4.15 11.44
C GLY A 108 11.33 4.40 12.90
N SER A 109 12.60 4.71 13.14
CA SER A 109 13.05 5.09 14.47
C SER A 109 12.65 6.53 14.78
N GLY A 110 11.75 6.71 15.75
CA GLY A 110 11.47 8.01 16.35
C GLY A 110 10.05 8.53 16.15
N ARG A 111 9.86 9.79 16.56
CA ARG A 111 8.63 10.55 16.42
C ARG A 111 8.96 11.84 15.68
N GLN A 112 8.11 12.20 14.72
CA GLN A 112 8.30 13.43 13.98
C GLN A 112 7.35 14.48 14.52
N GLU A 113 7.92 15.62 14.92
CA GLU A 113 7.15 16.74 15.45
C GLU A 113 6.87 17.76 14.33
N PHE A 114 5.60 18.08 14.15
CA PHE A 114 5.12 19.06 13.19
C PHE A 114 4.42 20.18 13.93
N LYS A 115 4.90 21.41 13.78
CA LYS A 115 4.30 22.58 14.41
C LYS A 115 3.40 23.30 13.42
N VAL A 116 2.12 23.43 13.76
CA VAL A 116 1.13 24.15 12.98
C VAL A 116 0.69 25.38 13.77
N THR A 117 0.99 26.57 13.26
CA THR A 117 0.74 27.85 13.96
C THR A 117 -0.71 28.36 13.81
N ASN A 118 -1.51 27.74 12.94
CA ASN A 118 -2.89 28.14 12.71
C ASN A 118 -3.86 27.10 13.31
N PRO A 119 -4.75 27.47 14.24
CA PRO A 119 -5.66 26.54 14.91
C PRO A 119 -6.68 25.89 13.97
N ILE A 120 -7.13 26.59 12.92
CA ILE A 120 -8.06 26.05 11.93
C ILE A 120 -7.36 24.98 11.06
N LEU A 121 -6.12 25.26 10.65
CA LEU A 121 -5.31 24.28 9.91
C LEU A 121 -4.93 23.10 10.79
N ALA A 122 -4.64 23.32 12.08
CA ALA A 122 -4.34 22.24 13.01
C ALA A 122 -5.50 21.24 13.10
N GLU A 123 -6.75 21.71 13.16
CA GLU A 123 -7.90 20.80 13.21
C GLU A 123 -8.10 20.03 11.91
N LYS A 124 -7.91 20.67 10.75
CA LYS A 124 -7.91 19.98 9.45
C LYS A 124 -6.83 18.91 9.36
N HIS A 125 -5.62 19.19 9.85
CA HIS A 125 -4.53 18.22 9.89
C HIS A 125 -4.82 17.06 10.86
N ARG A 126 -5.49 17.34 11.98
CA ARG A 126 -5.95 16.28 12.91
C ARG A 126 -6.89 15.31 12.21
N GLU A 127 -7.90 15.83 11.49
CA GLU A 127 -8.83 15.02 10.72
C GLU A 127 -8.12 14.24 9.60
N ALA A 128 -7.20 14.87 8.88
CA ALA A 128 -6.43 14.21 7.84
C ALA A 128 -5.59 13.04 8.40
N LEU A 129 -4.84 13.27 9.49
CA LEU A 129 -4.05 12.22 10.15
C LEU A 129 -4.92 11.08 10.69
N TRP A 130 -6.11 11.41 11.20
CA TRP A 130 -7.08 10.43 11.66
C TRP A 130 -7.62 9.57 10.51
N ASN A 131 -8.00 10.19 9.39
CA ASN A 131 -8.48 9.49 8.19
C ASN A 131 -7.40 8.59 7.55
N LEU A 132 -6.13 8.97 7.71
CA LEU A 132 -4.98 8.18 7.25
C LEU A 132 -4.60 7.03 8.22
N ASN A 133 -5.34 6.86 9.32
CA ASN A 133 -5.08 5.88 10.40
C ASN A 133 -3.64 5.96 10.94
N LEU A 134 -3.06 7.15 10.98
CA LEU A 134 -1.72 7.35 11.54
C LEU A 134 -1.79 7.52 13.06
N ARG A 135 -0.77 7.01 13.75
CA ARG A 135 -0.64 7.20 15.19
C ARG A 135 -0.03 8.56 15.46
N PHE A 136 -0.78 9.46 16.10
CA PHE A 136 -0.30 10.79 16.44
C PHE A 136 -0.77 11.25 17.82
N ASN A 137 -0.03 12.20 18.40
CA ASN A 137 -0.40 12.92 19.61
C ASN A 137 -0.46 14.42 19.30
N LYS A 138 -1.51 15.11 19.74
CA LYS A 138 -1.70 16.55 19.55
C LYS A 138 -1.42 17.26 20.88
N ARG A 139 -0.50 18.24 20.86
CA ARG A 139 -0.24 19.18 21.96
C ARG A 139 -0.62 20.58 21.52
N ASP A 140 -1.65 21.16 22.13
CA ASP A 140 -2.03 22.53 21.83
C ASP A 140 -0.99 23.53 22.37
N LEU A 141 -0.73 24.59 21.62
CA LEU A 141 0.15 25.68 22.05
C LEU A 141 -0.63 26.64 22.96
N GLN A 142 0.06 27.24 23.94
CA GLN A 142 -0.54 28.24 24.81
C GLN A 142 -1.12 29.40 24.00
N SER A 143 -2.26 29.94 24.47
CA SER A 143 -3.02 31.03 23.84
C SER A 143 -3.68 30.72 22.48
N GLY A 144 -3.89 29.45 22.13
CA GLY A 144 -4.64 29.09 20.91
C GLY A 144 -3.89 29.39 19.61
N ALA A 145 -2.59 29.61 19.69
CA ALA A 145 -1.69 29.92 18.56
C ALA A 145 -1.34 28.68 17.70
N GLY A 146 -2.21 27.66 17.67
CA GLY A 146 -2.02 26.41 16.94
C GLY A 146 -1.68 25.20 17.80
N ALA A 147 -1.10 24.16 17.19
CA ALA A 147 -0.81 22.89 17.82
C ALA A 147 0.49 22.25 17.29
N VAL A 148 1.10 21.41 18.12
CA VAL A 148 2.22 20.54 17.77
C VAL A 148 1.70 19.11 17.65
N PHE A 149 1.89 18.51 16.48
CA PHE A 149 1.59 17.12 16.22
C PHE A 149 2.85 16.29 16.36
N VAL A 150 2.83 15.30 17.23
CA VAL A 150 3.88 14.30 17.37
C VAL A 150 3.37 13.04 16.69
N VAL A 151 3.82 12.79 15.46
CA VAL A 151 3.41 11.65 14.64
C VAL A 151 4.42 10.52 14.83
N GLU A 152 3.93 9.32 15.15
CA GLU A 152 4.78 8.14 15.19
C GLU A 152 5.14 7.72 13.77
N ALA A 153 6.40 7.36 13.55
CA ALA A 153 6.91 6.89 12.27
C ALA A 153 6.42 5.46 11.99
N PHE A 154 5.10 5.29 11.83
CA PHE A 154 4.43 4.02 11.58
C PHE A 154 3.29 4.19 10.58
N VAL A 155 3.41 3.53 9.43
CA VAL A 155 2.40 3.53 8.36
C VAL A 155 1.98 2.09 8.08
N PRO A 156 0.72 1.69 8.35
CA PRO A 156 0.21 0.39 7.94
C PRO A 156 -0.09 0.40 6.44
N VAL A 157 0.33 -0.63 5.72
CA VAL A 157 0.14 -0.80 4.28
C VAL A 157 -0.58 -2.12 4.04
N SER A 158 -1.54 -2.15 3.10
CA SER A 158 -2.30 -3.36 2.82
C SER A 158 -2.79 -3.45 1.39
N PHE A 159 -2.77 -4.66 0.84
CA PHE A 159 -3.46 -5.09 -0.35
C PHE A 159 -4.63 -5.97 0.06
N GLU A 160 -5.83 -5.55 -0.31
CA GLU A 160 -7.07 -6.29 -0.06
C GLU A 160 -7.63 -6.73 -1.40
N PHE A 161 -7.76 -8.04 -1.57
CA PHE A 161 -8.32 -8.66 -2.76
C PHE A 161 -9.70 -9.22 -2.42
N GLU A 162 -10.70 -8.85 -3.21
CA GLU A 162 -12.08 -9.30 -3.03
C GLU A 162 -12.72 -9.62 -4.38
N ALA A 163 -13.21 -10.85 -4.52
CA ALA A 163 -13.91 -11.31 -5.70
C ALA A 163 -15.39 -10.89 -5.65
N ASP A 164 -15.84 -10.16 -6.67
CA ASP A 164 -17.24 -9.79 -6.87
C ASP A 164 -17.84 -10.73 -7.94
N PRO A 165 -18.59 -11.77 -7.53
CA PRO A 165 -19.19 -12.71 -8.48
C PRO A 165 -20.35 -12.08 -9.27
N VAL A 166 -20.95 -10.99 -8.80
CA VAL A 166 -22.05 -10.31 -9.50
C VAL A 166 -21.52 -9.53 -10.70
N LYS A 167 -20.37 -8.87 -10.52
CA LYS A 167 -19.72 -8.08 -11.59
C LYS A 167 -18.66 -8.86 -12.37
N ASN A 168 -18.37 -10.10 -11.97
CA ASN A 168 -17.31 -10.94 -12.51
C ASN A 168 -15.93 -10.26 -12.54
N VAL A 169 -15.59 -9.56 -11.46
CA VAL A 169 -14.30 -8.85 -11.31
C VAL A 169 -13.64 -9.15 -9.98
N ILE A 170 -12.32 -9.04 -9.94
CA ILE A 170 -11.52 -9.05 -8.72
C ILE A 170 -11.17 -7.60 -8.41
N SER A 171 -11.65 -7.12 -7.28
CA SER A 171 -11.29 -5.81 -6.75
C SER A 171 -9.99 -5.91 -5.96
N LEU A 172 -9.09 -4.97 -6.20
CA LEU A 172 -7.84 -4.81 -5.49
C LEU A 172 -7.81 -3.42 -4.87
N LYS A 173 -7.90 -3.38 -3.55
CA LYS A 173 -7.75 -2.16 -2.76
C LYS A 173 -6.33 -2.09 -2.21
N LEU A 174 -5.62 -1.04 -2.58
CA LEU A 174 -4.28 -0.70 -2.14
C LEU A 174 -4.37 0.43 -1.13
N LYS A 175 -3.88 0.23 0.09
CA LYS A 175 -3.86 1.26 1.13
C LYS A 175 -2.43 1.64 1.47
N ASN A 176 -2.14 2.95 1.46
CA ASN A 176 -0.85 3.53 1.81
C ASN A 176 0.35 2.99 1.01
N LEU A 177 0.15 2.67 -0.26
CA LEU A 177 1.20 2.20 -1.16
C LEU A 177 1.82 3.40 -1.90
N GLY A 178 3.08 3.72 -1.59
CA GLY A 178 3.81 4.86 -2.16
C GLY A 178 3.36 6.22 -1.62
N ALA A 179 2.06 6.51 -1.68
CA ALA A 179 1.43 7.69 -1.08
C ALA A 179 0.40 7.25 -0.01
N LEU A 180 0.13 8.16 0.93
CA LEU A 180 -0.91 7.96 1.93
C LEU A 180 -2.29 8.08 1.27
N GLY A 181 -3.16 7.10 1.49
CA GLY A 181 -4.46 7.05 0.81
C GLY A 181 -4.90 5.64 0.47
N THR A 182 -5.95 5.54 -0.34
CA THR A 182 -6.49 4.27 -0.82
C THR A 182 -6.76 4.36 -2.32
N VAL A 183 -6.27 3.39 -3.07
CA VAL A 183 -6.47 3.24 -4.51
C VAL A 183 -7.20 1.92 -4.74
N ASN A 184 -8.24 1.92 -5.56
CA ASN A 184 -9.00 0.72 -5.89
C ASN A 184 -8.86 0.44 -7.38
N HIS A 185 -8.47 -0.79 -7.72
CA HIS A 185 -8.45 -1.30 -9.09
C HIS A 185 -9.44 -2.45 -9.23
N PHE A 186 -9.96 -2.63 -10.44
CA PHE A 186 -10.89 -3.70 -10.77
C PHE A 186 -10.34 -4.46 -11.98
N TYR A 187 -10.16 -5.76 -11.83
CA TYR A 187 -9.62 -6.62 -12.88
C TYR A 187 -10.62 -7.69 -13.29
N PRO A 188 -10.82 -7.93 -14.59
CA PRO A 188 -11.49 -9.15 -15.03
C PRO A 188 -10.57 -10.36 -14.75
N PRO A 189 -11.13 -11.56 -14.52
CA PRO A 189 -10.36 -12.76 -14.20
C PRO A 189 -9.25 -13.12 -15.21
N ASP A 190 -9.43 -12.74 -16.48
CA ASP A 190 -8.44 -12.99 -17.55
C ASP A 190 -7.15 -12.16 -17.39
N LYS A 191 -7.25 -10.99 -16.75
CA LYS A 191 -6.10 -10.11 -16.49
C LYS A 191 -5.29 -10.55 -15.28
N ILE A 192 -5.83 -11.43 -14.43
CA ILE A 192 -5.07 -12.05 -13.34
C ILE A 192 -4.19 -13.16 -13.93
N ASN A 193 -2.95 -12.78 -14.23
CA ASN A 193 -1.89 -13.65 -14.72
C ASN A 193 -0.64 -13.52 -13.85
N VAL A 194 0.37 -14.35 -14.14
CA VAL A 194 1.64 -14.37 -13.39
C VAL A 194 2.38 -13.03 -13.52
N GLU A 195 2.30 -12.38 -14.68
CA GLU A 195 2.93 -11.07 -14.90
C GLU A 195 2.38 -10.00 -13.97
N LEU A 196 1.05 -9.91 -13.78
CA LEU A 196 0.43 -8.98 -12.84
C LEU A 196 0.86 -9.28 -11.39
N MET A 197 0.93 -10.56 -11.02
CA MET A 197 1.37 -10.97 -9.68
C MET A 197 2.82 -10.55 -9.42
N ASP A 198 3.71 -10.71 -10.40
CA ASP A 198 5.10 -10.28 -10.31
C ASP A 198 5.24 -8.75 -10.24
N GLU A 199 4.46 -8.00 -11.02
CA GLU A 199 4.46 -6.53 -10.94
C GLU A 199 3.94 -6.03 -9.58
N LEU A 200 2.93 -6.69 -9.00
CA LEU A 200 2.48 -6.43 -7.63
C LEU A 200 3.56 -6.72 -6.60
N ALA A 201 4.27 -7.85 -6.71
CA ALA A 201 5.38 -8.19 -5.82
C ALA A 201 6.53 -7.16 -5.91
N LYS A 202 6.87 -6.70 -7.11
CA LYS A 202 7.83 -5.60 -7.32
C LYS A 202 7.36 -4.32 -6.64
N CYS A 203 6.06 -4.03 -6.68
CA CYS A 203 5.48 -2.87 -6.03
C CYS A 203 5.61 -2.92 -4.50
N VAL A 204 5.36 -4.08 -3.87
CA VAL A 204 5.61 -4.30 -2.44
C VAL A 204 7.08 -4.01 -2.11
N LEU A 205 8.01 -4.54 -2.92
CA LEU A 205 9.46 -4.34 -2.76
C LEU A 205 9.96 -2.94 -3.13
N ARG A 206 9.07 -2.02 -3.53
CA ARG A 206 9.40 -0.67 -4.03
C ARG A 206 10.43 -0.68 -5.17
N ARG A 207 10.41 -1.72 -5.99
CA ARG A 207 11.20 -1.82 -7.20
C ARG A 207 10.47 -1.14 -8.36
N PRO A 208 11.22 -0.66 -9.38
CA PRO A 208 10.59 -0.16 -10.59
C PRO A 208 9.68 -1.24 -11.17
N ASN A 209 8.40 -0.92 -11.29
CA ASN A 209 7.35 -1.79 -11.77
C ASN A 209 6.52 -1.03 -12.81
N ARG A 210 5.82 -1.79 -13.65
CA ARG A 210 4.90 -1.28 -14.67
C ARG A 210 3.45 -1.40 -14.22
N PHE A 211 3.21 -1.53 -12.92
CA PHE A 211 1.87 -1.72 -12.37
C PHE A 211 0.96 -0.53 -12.72
N ASP A 212 1.46 0.70 -12.57
CA ASP A 212 0.71 1.91 -12.94
C ASP A 212 0.38 1.94 -14.44
N GLU A 213 1.32 1.54 -15.29
CA GLU A 213 1.14 1.50 -16.75
C GLU A 213 0.14 0.41 -17.19
N LEU A 214 0.14 -0.74 -16.51
CA LEU A 214 -0.80 -1.84 -16.74
C LEU A 214 -2.23 -1.47 -16.35
N ASN A 215 -2.40 -0.54 -15.40
CA ASN A 215 -3.70 -0.10 -14.89
C ASN A 215 -4.28 1.12 -15.62
N GLY A 216 -3.59 1.62 -16.65
CA GLY A 216 -4.04 2.76 -17.44
C GLY A 216 -3.98 4.10 -16.69
N GLU A 217 -3.57 4.11 -15.43
CA GLU A 217 -3.21 5.34 -14.73
C GLU A 217 -1.85 5.77 -15.27
N LYS A 218 -1.86 6.83 -16.09
CA LYS A 218 -0.64 7.60 -16.33
C LYS A 218 -0.12 8.04 -14.97
N MET A 219 0.84 7.29 -14.47
CA MET A 219 1.75 7.61 -13.38
C MET A 219 1.93 9.12 -13.34
N SER A 220 1.47 9.75 -12.26
CA SER A 220 1.59 11.20 -12.06
C SER A 220 3.01 11.62 -12.42
N ASP A 221 3.16 12.61 -13.31
CA ASP A 221 4.45 13.07 -13.83
C ASP A 221 5.46 13.38 -12.71
N THR A 222 4.96 13.68 -11.51
CA THR A 222 5.75 13.91 -10.28
C THR A 222 6.54 12.69 -9.81
N LEU A 223 6.01 11.46 -9.98
CA LEU A 223 6.70 10.22 -9.59
C LEU A 223 7.73 9.81 -10.66
N ARG A 224 7.41 10.05 -11.93
CA ARG A 224 8.34 9.85 -13.06
C ARG A 224 9.54 10.79 -12.98
N GLN A 225 9.32 12.05 -12.58
CA GLN A 225 10.41 13.00 -12.34
C GLN A 225 11.32 12.55 -11.20
N ARG A 226 10.76 12.15 -10.06
CA ARG A 226 11.56 11.66 -8.93
C ARG A 226 12.36 10.40 -9.24
N ILE A 227 11.79 9.46 -10.00
CA ILE A 227 12.50 8.24 -10.40
C ILE A 227 13.65 8.56 -11.38
N ARG A 228 13.44 9.49 -12.32
CA ARG A 228 14.52 9.95 -13.22
C ARG A 228 15.62 10.66 -12.46
N GLU A 229 15.25 11.56 -11.54
CA GLU A 229 16.19 12.35 -10.74
C GLU A 229 17.03 11.44 -9.82
N ASN A 230 16.41 10.44 -9.18
CA ASN A 230 17.14 9.45 -8.39
C ASN A 230 18.06 8.55 -9.24
N LEU A 231 17.66 8.18 -10.47
CA LEU A 231 18.49 7.38 -11.37
C LEU A 231 19.71 8.16 -11.92
N GLU A 232 19.57 9.47 -12.13
CA GLU A 232 20.67 10.35 -12.52
C GLU A 232 21.67 10.52 -11.38
N ILE A 233 21.19 10.76 -10.16
CA ILE A 233 22.04 10.85 -8.96
C ILE A 233 22.80 9.53 -8.71
N GLU A 234 22.15 8.38 -8.90
CA GLU A 234 22.78 7.08 -8.69
C GLU A 234 23.80 6.74 -9.80
N ARG A 235 23.54 7.15 -11.06
CA ARG A 235 24.51 7.04 -12.15
C ARG A 235 25.72 7.92 -11.94
N GLU A 236 25.51 9.18 -11.58
CA GLU A 236 26.60 10.11 -11.29
C GLU A 236 27.48 9.62 -10.15
N ARG A 237 26.88 9.03 -9.11
CA ARG A 237 27.61 8.42 -7.98
C ARG A 237 28.47 7.24 -8.42
N ARG A 238 27.95 6.34 -9.26
CA ARG A 238 28.75 5.23 -9.81
C ARG A 238 29.86 5.73 -10.73
N ASP A 239 29.60 6.76 -11.53
CA ASP A 239 30.62 7.34 -12.42
C ASP A 239 31.71 8.06 -11.62
N THR A 240 31.38 8.72 -10.50
CA THR A 240 32.40 9.29 -9.60
C THR A 240 33.19 8.22 -8.85
N GLU A 241 32.57 7.10 -8.48
CA GLU A 241 33.25 5.96 -7.87
C GLU A 241 34.18 5.24 -8.87
N LEU A 242 33.80 5.19 -10.15
CA LEU A 242 34.61 4.62 -11.23
C LEU A 242 35.75 5.54 -11.70
N HIS A 243 35.61 6.87 -11.55
CA HIS A 243 36.62 7.86 -11.99
C HIS A 243 37.52 8.41 -10.87
N SER A 244 37.42 7.92 -9.63
CA SER A 244 38.37 8.30 -8.58
C SER A 244 39.73 7.60 -8.80
N PRO A 245 40.81 8.32 -9.16
CA PRO A 245 42.12 7.72 -9.33
C PRO A 245 42.86 7.81 -7.99
N GLY A 246 42.78 6.77 -7.17
CA GLY A 246 43.69 6.64 -6.01
C GLY A 246 43.10 5.94 -4.80
N GLY A 247 43.39 4.65 -4.67
CA GLY A 247 43.09 3.88 -3.46
C GLY A 247 43.73 2.50 -3.43
N GLY A 248 44.90 2.35 -4.07
CA GLY A 248 45.70 1.14 -3.98
C GLY A 248 46.46 1.05 -2.66
N ALA A 249 46.32 -0.09 -2.00
CA ALA A 249 47.24 -0.69 -1.03
C ALA A 249 47.40 -0.03 0.36
N GLN A 250 46.82 -0.70 1.36
CA GLN A 250 47.53 -0.86 2.63
C GLN A 250 47.27 -2.26 3.22
N LYS A 251 48.15 -3.20 2.87
CA LYS A 251 48.39 -4.42 3.64
C LYS A 251 49.35 -4.09 4.79
N SER A 252 49.04 -4.69 5.95
CA SER A 252 49.96 -5.08 7.04
C SER A 252 50.83 -4.02 7.73
N SER A 253 50.54 -3.77 9.01
CA SER A 253 51.52 -4.04 10.08
C SER A 253 50.84 -4.12 11.44
N VAL A 254 50.50 -5.35 11.84
CA VAL A 254 50.53 -5.78 13.24
C VAL A 254 51.99 -5.71 13.69
N THR A 255 52.24 -5.16 14.89
CA THR A 255 53.38 -5.35 15.81
C THR A 255 53.97 -4.02 16.30
N GLN A 256 54.16 -3.94 17.63
CA GLN A 256 54.97 -2.97 18.40
C GLN A 256 54.40 -1.57 18.67
N ARG A 257 53.78 -1.39 19.85
CA ARG A 257 54.43 -0.74 21.02
C ARG A 257 53.47 -0.68 22.23
N LEU A 258 53.51 -1.74 23.04
CA LEU A 258 53.39 -1.64 24.49
C LEU A 258 54.73 -1.10 25.04
N LYS A 259 54.67 -0.41 26.19
CA LYS A 259 55.69 0.39 26.90
C LYS A 259 55.53 1.88 26.59
N GLY A 260 55.14 2.75 27.49
CA GLY A 260 55.01 2.67 28.94
C GLY A 260 55.23 4.09 29.45
N SER A 261 54.30 4.64 30.24
CA SER A 261 54.56 5.84 31.02
C SER A 261 53.56 5.94 32.17
N LEU A 262 53.74 5.04 33.13
CA LEU A 262 53.39 5.24 34.53
C LEU A 262 54.73 5.53 35.22
N PHE A 263 54.97 6.76 35.70
CA PHE A 263 55.88 7.17 36.79
C PHE A 263 55.93 8.72 36.75
N ARG A 264 55.23 9.47 37.61
CA ARG A 264 55.41 9.71 39.06
C ARG A 264 56.65 10.56 39.40
N ARG A 265 56.36 11.80 39.84
CA ARG A 265 56.97 12.62 40.91
C ARG A 265 58.27 13.43 40.70
N LYS A 266 58.07 14.73 41.00
CA LYS A 266 58.73 15.61 42.01
C LYS A 266 60.02 16.39 41.67
N SER A 267 60.00 17.61 42.24
CA SER A 267 61.08 18.57 42.58
C SER A 267 61.70 19.30 41.40
N GLY A 268 61.98 20.61 41.43
CA GLY A 268 62.09 21.58 42.54
C GLY A 268 63.40 22.36 42.37
N ALA A 269 63.39 23.66 42.67
CA ALA A 269 64.50 24.64 42.66
C ALA A 269 64.97 25.07 41.25
N LYS A 270 65.23 26.35 40.96
CA LYS A 270 65.63 27.51 41.78
C LYS A 270 64.82 28.76 41.42
#